data_AF-A0AA35W2T0-F1
#
_entry.id   AF-A0AA35W2T0-F1
#
_cell.length_a   1.000
_cell.length_b   1.000
_cell.length_c   1.000
_cell.angle_alpha   90.00
_cell.angle_beta   90.00
_cell.angle_gamma   90.00
#
_symmetry.space_group_name_H-M   'P 1'
#
loop_
_entity.id
_entity.type
_entity.pdbx_description
1 polymer ?
#
loop_
_entity_poly.entity_id
_entity_poly.type
_entity_poly.pdbx_seq_one_letter_code
_entity_poly.pdbx_strand_id
1 'polypeptide(L)'
;MFRPVLENKEYASDLEVEHSVTLKDKLFSNLQQLTSCDLQSLLNHMYSKNLLTCTEWDKLQSQVHGATNDLLIHIAAVLDSKGPLAHSIFAECLHSADSEAYKLVFVEDQPHDSLEPLEDLDMAVVRVSSPSRQFPSKLKLHGCLKGSRYNTTMKMFQECHHNGQWIKLELEVEKLMRPGIPKEFQVVALLESAVSWVFRRGEKEAVDLVAQARELAAQVDGDNSTILSGRCEYILSRLYRYLQQYDEAHEHILKSTHFLHMVEEGEDTAFLHYCNACIQVETLTDHPTQKQLRSVNMSYEHAIDHARAQDSGLDLVAPHSFIRLAQMYLGSTHYRPGSQREEWSISKATSCLKAVNQCSLSRRSQCHYLLMESDLKRCQQDIPQCRLAAQTALELAHTYSFTIEIASAEKRIDSL
;
A
#
# COMPACT_ATOMS: atom_id res chain seq x y z
N MET A 1 -19.91 38.93 23.65
CA MET A 1 -21.01 38.14 24.23
C MET A 1 -21.45 37.12 23.18
N PHE A 2 -20.82 35.95 23.14
CA PHE A 2 -21.28 34.83 22.31
C PHE A 2 -21.16 33.56 23.15
N ARG A 3 -22.30 32.88 23.32
CA ARG A 3 -22.44 31.59 24.02
C ARG A 3 -21.85 30.47 23.16
N PRO A 4 -21.26 29.42 23.76
CA PRO A 4 -20.96 28.18 23.07
C PRO A 4 -22.24 27.33 22.93
N VAL A 5 -22.45 26.72 21.76
CA VAL A 5 -23.41 25.64 21.56
C VAL A 5 -22.68 24.33 21.86
N LEU A 6 -23.23 23.60 22.83
CA LEU A 6 -22.82 22.27 23.24
C LEU A 6 -23.36 21.20 22.28
N GLU A 7 -22.60 20.10 22.23
CA GLU A 7 -23.04 18.71 22.04
C GLU A 7 -23.44 18.21 20.64
N ASN A 8 -22.52 17.43 20.06
CA ASN A 8 -22.83 16.14 19.43
C ASN A 8 -21.72 15.16 19.84
N LYS A 9 -21.86 14.57 21.03
CA LYS A 9 -20.95 13.55 21.58
C LYS A 9 -21.53 12.13 21.53
N GLU A 10 -22.77 11.95 21.08
CA GLU A 10 -23.45 10.65 21.16
C GLU A 10 -23.20 9.71 19.97
N TYR A 11 -22.68 10.18 18.81
CA TYR A 11 -22.47 9.29 17.65
C TYR A 11 -21.06 8.69 17.54
N ALA A 12 -20.07 9.27 18.21
CA ALA A 12 -18.69 8.72 18.23
C ALA A 12 -18.51 7.68 19.35
N SER A 13 -19.26 7.80 20.45
CA SER A 13 -19.20 6.82 21.56
C SER A 13 -19.73 5.46 21.14
N ASP A 14 -20.79 5.41 20.33
CA ASP A 14 -21.50 4.15 20.09
C ASP A 14 -20.75 3.22 19.12
N LEU A 15 -19.98 3.79 18.19
CA LEU A 15 -19.14 3.04 17.23
C LEU A 15 -17.79 2.59 17.83
N GLU A 16 -17.17 3.41 18.71
CA GLU A 16 -16.00 2.97 19.48
C GLU A 16 -16.36 1.90 20.51
N VAL A 17 -17.57 1.97 21.09
CA VAL A 17 -18.10 0.95 21.99
C VAL A 17 -18.41 -0.36 21.25
N GLU A 18 -18.97 -0.33 20.03
CA GLU A 18 -19.26 -1.56 19.26
C GLU A 18 -18.01 -2.32 18.80
N HIS A 19 -16.95 -1.62 18.35
CA HIS A 19 -15.67 -2.25 17.99
C HIS A 19 -14.90 -2.76 19.22
N SER A 20 -14.95 -2.01 20.33
CA SER A 20 -14.39 -2.42 21.62
C SER A 20 -15.06 -3.69 22.14
N VAL A 21 -16.39 -3.78 22.10
CA VAL A 21 -17.16 -4.93 22.58
C VAL A 21 -16.88 -6.19 21.73
N THR A 22 -16.79 -6.07 20.40
CA THR A 22 -16.53 -7.23 19.53
C THR A 22 -15.11 -7.77 19.60
N LEU A 23 -14.10 -6.90 19.83
CA LEU A 23 -12.73 -7.34 20.09
C LEU A 23 -12.63 -7.98 21.48
N LYS A 24 -13.28 -7.37 22.47
CA LYS A 24 -13.32 -7.83 23.87
C LYS A 24 -13.93 -9.21 23.97
N ASP A 25 -15.07 -9.49 23.32
CA ASP A 25 -15.74 -10.80 23.39
C ASP A 25 -14.92 -11.93 22.73
N LYS A 26 -14.25 -11.65 21.60
CA LYS A 26 -13.38 -12.62 20.92
C LYS A 26 -12.08 -12.88 21.68
N LEU A 27 -11.47 -11.83 22.24
CA LEU A 27 -10.33 -11.98 23.14
C LEU A 27 -10.74 -12.76 24.39
N PHE A 28 -11.90 -12.48 24.97
CA PHE A 28 -12.37 -13.16 26.17
C PHE A 28 -12.60 -14.67 25.95
N SER A 29 -13.23 -15.07 24.84
CA SER A 29 -13.46 -16.51 24.56
C SER A 29 -12.17 -17.28 24.34
N ASN A 30 -11.15 -16.61 23.76
CA ASN A 30 -9.87 -17.25 23.46
C ASN A 30 -8.94 -17.27 24.69
N LEU A 31 -9.00 -16.24 25.53
CA LEU A 31 -8.24 -16.17 26.78
C LEU A 31 -8.74 -17.19 27.82
N GLN A 32 -10.00 -17.63 27.75
CA GLN A 32 -10.55 -18.70 28.60
C GLN A 32 -9.87 -20.06 28.39
N GLN A 33 -9.17 -20.25 27.27
CA GLN A 33 -8.47 -21.50 26.95
C GLN A 33 -7.03 -21.54 27.50
N LEU A 34 -6.56 -20.45 28.11
CA LEU A 34 -5.19 -20.36 28.63
C LEU A 34 -5.01 -21.13 29.95
N THR A 35 -3.87 -21.80 30.09
CA THR A 35 -3.47 -22.42 31.35
C THR A 35 -2.98 -21.36 32.35
N SER A 36 -2.88 -21.72 33.63
CA SER A 36 -2.28 -20.84 34.64
C SER A 36 -0.82 -20.46 34.32
N CYS A 37 -0.07 -21.35 33.66
CA CYS A 37 1.30 -21.08 33.20
C CYS A 37 1.34 -20.02 32.07
N ASP A 38 0.40 -20.10 31.13
CA ASP A 38 0.27 -19.14 30.04
C ASP A 38 -0.08 -17.74 30.59
N LEU A 39 -1.04 -17.69 31.51
CA LEU A 39 -1.44 -16.45 32.19
C LEU A 39 -0.30 -15.85 33.02
N GLN A 40 0.50 -16.66 33.69
CA GLN A 40 1.68 -16.17 34.44
C GLN A 40 2.70 -15.51 33.51
N SER A 41 2.97 -16.15 32.36
CA SER A 41 3.90 -15.63 31.34
C SER A 41 3.39 -14.31 30.76
N LEU A 42 2.09 -14.23 30.45
CA LEU A 42 1.45 -13.03 29.95
C LEU A 42 1.55 -11.86 30.94
N LEU A 43 1.25 -12.09 32.23
CA LEU A 43 1.35 -11.05 33.27
C LEU A 43 2.78 -10.54 33.46
N ASN A 44 3.77 -11.43 33.41
CA ASN A 44 5.18 -11.05 33.48
C ASN A 44 5.58 -10.18 32.29
N HIS A 45 5.08 -10.52 31.09
CA HIS A 45 5.35 -9.73 29.89
C HIS A 45 4.68 -8.35 29.95
N MET A 46 3.41 -8.29 30.34
CA MET A 46 2.68 -7.03 30.55
C MET A 46 3.38 -6.12 31.56
N TYR A 47 3.90 -6.68 32.66
CA TYR A 47 4.68 -5.93 33.64
C TYR A 47 5.99 -5.40 33.05
N SER A 48 6.72 -6.23 32.29
CA SER A 48 7.97 -5.82 31.63
C SER A 48 7.78 -4.68 30.62
N LYS A 49 6.59 -4.57 30.03
CA LYS A 49 6.19 -3.50 29.09
C LYS A 49 5.61 -2.27 29.79
N ASN A 50 5.71 -2.19 31.13
CA ASN A 50 5.14 -1.12 31.96
C ASN A 50 3.61 -1.00 31.84
N LEU A 51 2.93 -2.06 31.41
CA LEU A 51 1.48 -2.08 31.30
C LEU A 51 0.80 -2.28 32.67
N LEU A 52 1.51 -2.93 33.60
CA LEU A 52 1.08 -3.14 34.98
C LEU A 52 2.02 -2.37 35.92
N THR A 53 1.45 -1.71 36.92
CA THR A 53 2.21 -1.23 38.08
C THR A 53 2.61 -2.41 38.97
N CYS A 54 3.61 -2.22 39.83
CA CYS A 54 4.03 -3.26 40.79
C CYS A 54 2.83 -3.78 41.62
N THR A 55 1.98 -2.87 42.09
CA THR A 55 0.78 -3.19 42.86
C THR A 55 -0.29 -3.94 42.07
N GLU A 56 -0.46 -3.65 40.77
CA GLU A 56 -1.41 -4.37 39.91
C GLU A 56 -0.89 -5.76 39.57
N TRP A 57 0.42 -5.88 39.31
CA TRP A 57 1.06 -7.16 39.03
C TRP A 57 1.01 -8.09 40.24
N ASP A 58 1.36 -7.62 41.45
CA ASP A 58 1.29 -8.42 42.67
C ASP A 58 -0.14 -8.95 42.93
N LYS A 59 -1.14 -8.09 42.69
CA LYS A 59 -2.55 -8.45 42.86
C LYS A 59 -2.99 -9.51 41.85
N LEU A 60 -2.66 -9.33 40.56
CA LEU A 60 -3.02 -10.27 39.50
C LEU A 60 -2.26 -11.59 39.63
N GLN A 61 -0.98 -11.56 40.01
CA GLN A 61 -0.16 -12.75 40.21
C GLN A 61 -0.74 -13.68 41.28
N SER A 62 -1.25 -13.11 42.39
CA SER A 62 -1.88 -13.89 43.46
C SER A 62 -3.15 -14.65 43.00
N GLN A 63 -3.74 -14.27 41.86
CA GLN A 63 -4.97 -14.83 41.31
C GLN A 63 -4.74 -15.82 40.15
N VAL A 64 -3.50 -15.98 39.67
CA VAL A 64 -3.17 -16.85 38.52
C VAL A 64 -3.54 -18.32 38.74
N HIS A 65 -3.55 -18.77 39.98
CA HIS A 65 -3.89 -20.14 40.36
C HIS A 65 -5.37 -20.30 40.76
N GLY A 66 -6.16 -19.21 40.67
CA GLY A 66 -7.59 -19.17 40.97
C GLY A 66 -8.47 -19.35 39.73
N ALA A 67 -9.73 -18.92 39.80
CA ALA A 67 -10.65 -18.99 38.68
C ALA A 67 -10.18 -18.09 37.52
N THR A 68 -9.80 -18.71 36.40
CA THR A 68 -9.29 -18.06 35.17
C THR A 68 -10.16 -16.87 34.73
N ASN A 69 -11.48 -16.99 34.85
CA ASN A 69 -12.43 -15.94 34.49
C ASN A 69 -12.27 -14.66 35.34
N ASP A 70 -12.05 -14.79 36.64
CA ASP A 70 -11.94 -13.61 37.52
C ASP A 70 -10.65 -12.83 37.21
N LEU A 71 -9.55 -13.53 36.92
CA LEU A 71 -8.30 -12.90 36.50
C LEU A 71 -8.45 -12.14 35.17
N LEU A 72 -9.14 -12.74 34.19
CA LEU A 72 -9.37 -12.13 32.89
C LEU A 72 -10.26 -10.88 32.98
N ILE A 73 -11.27 -10.89 33.88
CA ILE A 73 -12.07 -9.70 34.18
C ILE A 73 -11.19 -8.57 34.74
N HIS A 74 -10.27 -8.90 35.64
CA HIS A 74 -9.37 -7.90 36.22
C HIS A 74 -8.36 -7.37 35.20
N ILE A 75 -7.82 -8.21 34.33
CA ILE A 75 -6.95 -7.78 33.22
C ILE A 75 -7.71 -6.82 32.30
N ALA A 76 -8.92 -7.17 31.89
CA ALA A 76 -9.76 -6.30 31.05
C ALA A 76 -10.05 -4.94 31.72
N ALA A 77 -10.34 -4.93 33.02
CA ALA A 77 -10.56 -3.70 33.77
C ALA A 77 -9.31 -2.79 33.82
N VAL A 78 -8.11 -3.38 33.94
CA VAL A 78 -6.85 -2.62 33.90
C VAL A 78 -6.62 -2.02 32.51
N LEU A 79 -6.85 -2.78 31.43
CA LEU A 79 -6.71 -2.29 30.05
C LEU A 79 -7.68 -1.14 29.76
N ASP A 80 -8.95 -1.30 30.15
CA ASP A 80 -9.98 -0.27 29.96
C ASP A 80 -9.63 1.02 30.72
N SER A 81 -9.04 0.92 31.91
CA SER A 81 -8.60 2.10 32.69
C SER A 81 -7.41 2.84 32.08
N LYS A 82 -6.61 2.19 31.23
CA LYS A 82 -5.38 2.72 30.62
C LYS A 82 -5.55 3.15 29.15
N GLY A 83 -6.73 2.93 28.58
CA GLY A 83 -7.12 3.44 27.26
C GLY A 83 -6.55 2.65 26.07
N PRO A 84 -6.78 3.12 24.83
CA PRO A 84 -6.54 2.34 23.60
C PRO A 84 -5.09 1.89 23.39
N LEU A 85 -4.11 2.68 23.85
CA LEU A 85 -2.69 2.33 23.75
C LEU A 85 -2.36 1.08 24.57
N ALA A 86 -3.03 0.87 25.71
CA ALA A 86 -2.83 -0.31 26.53
C ALA A 86 -3.34 -1.58 25.85
N HIS A 87 -4.41 -1.49 25.05
CA HIS A 87 -4.92 -2.60 24.24
C HIS A 87 -3.94 -3.01 23.14
N SER A 88 -3.29 -2.04 22.49
CA SER A 88 -2.25 -2.31 21.48
C SER A 88 -1.04 -3.04 22.09
N ILE A 89 -0.53 -2.55 23.22
CA ILE A 89 0.61 -3.17 23.91
C ILE A 89 0.22 -4.56 24.45
N PHE A 90 -1.01 -4.74 24.90
CA PHE A 90 -1.51 -6.05 25.32
C PHE A 90 -1.58 -7.06 24.18
N ALA A 91 -2.01 -6.63 22.99
CA ALA A 91 -1.98 -7.47 21.79
C ALA A 91 -0.54 -7.90 21.44
N GLU A 92 0.44 -6.99 21.55
CA GLU A 92 1.86 -7.33 21.41
C GLU A 92 2.32 -8.34 22.47
N CYS A 93 1.90 -8.17 23.72
CA CYS A 93 2.22 -9.11 24.80
C CYS A 93 1.70 -10.53 24.49
N LEU A 94 0.49 -10.64 23.95
CA LEU A 94 -0.11 -11.92 23.54
C LEU A 94 0.66 -12.60 22.40
N HIS A 95 1.17 -11.82 21.45
CA HIS A 95 1.99 -12.36 20.35
C HIS A 95 3.38 -12.83 20.80
N SER A 96 3.92 -12.24 21.87
CA SER A 96 5.25 -12.56 22.40
C SER A 96 5.29 -13.69 23.43
N ALA A 97 4.14 -14.15 23.93
CA ALA A 97 4.07 -15.23 24.89
C ALA A 97 4.26 -16.57 24.16
N ASP A 98 5.36 -17.26 24.46
CA ASP A 98 5.93 -18.43 23.74
C ASP A 98 5.09 -19.73 23.78
N SER A 99 3.79 -19.68 24.04
CA SER A 99 2.93 -20.86 24.13
C SER A 99 2.21 -21.15 22.81
N GLU A 100 2.28 -22.40 22.36
CA GLU A 100 1.55 -22.94 21.18
C GLU A 100 0.04 -22.66 21.24
N ALA A 101 -0.54 -22.50 22.44
CA ALA A 101 -1.94 -22.13 22.63
C ALA A 101 -2.28 -20.75 22.01
N TYR A 102 -1.32 -19.82 21.97
CA TYR A 102 -1.51 -18.49 21.36
C TYR A 102 -1.47 -18.53 19.83
N LYS A 103 -0.82 -19.53 19.23
CA LYS A 103 -0.75 -19.71 17.77
C LYS A 103 -2.08 -20.23 17.21
N LEU A 104 -2.82 -21.04 17.97
CA LEU A 104 -4.14 -21.57 17.58
C LEU A 104 -5.24 -20.50 17.48
N VAL A 105 -5.05 -19.32 18.11
CA VAL A 105 -6.00 -18.21 18.06
C VAL A 105 -6.15 -17.60 16.66
N PHE A 106 -5.22 -17.87 15.73
CA PHE A 106 -5.16 -17.23 14.42
C PHE A 106 -5.15 -18.20 13.21
N VAL A 107 -5.32 -19.52 13.43
CA VAL A 107 -5.19 -20.55 12.38
C VAL A 107 -6.48 -21.35 12.24
N GLU A 108 -7.54 -20.73 11.76
CA GLU A 108 -8.70 -21.44 11.20
C GLU A 108 -9.08 -20.77 9.87
N ASP A 109 -8.42 -21.18 8.78
CA ASP A 109 -8.92 -21.25 7.38
C ASP A 109 -7.76 -21.35 6.36
N GLN A 110 -7.16 -22.54 6.25
CA GLN A 110 -6.35 -22.94 5.09
C GLN A 110 -6.71 -24.39 4.71
N PRO A 111 -6.97 -24.71 3.42
CA PRO A 111 -7.06 -26.09 2.98
C PRO A 111 -5.66 -26.73 2.92
N HIS A 112 -5.61 -27.99 3.33
CA HIS A 112 -4.46 -28.89 3.29
C HIS A 112 -3.77 -28.92 1.93
N ASP A 113 -2.47 -28.59 1.88
CA ASP A 113 -1.41 -29.56 1.59
C ASP A 113 -0.01 -28.92 1.60
N SER A 114 0.96 -29.70 2.06
CA SER A 114 2.42 -29.46 2.22
C SER A 114 2.89 -28.83 3.54
N LEU A 115 3.29 -29.73 4.43
CA LEU A 115 4.03 -29.55 5.68
C LEU A 115 5.52 -29.32 5.39
N GLU A 116 6.11 -28.24 5.90
CA GLU A 116 7.45 -28.18 6.51
C GLU A 116 7.52 -26.95 7.47
N PRO A 117 8.33 -27.00 8.55
CA PRO A 117 8.09 -26.23 9.77
C PRO A 117 8.52 -24.77 9.65
N LEU A 118 7.59 -23.86 9.99
CA LEU A 118 7.83 -22.42 10.14
C LEU A 118 8.50 -22.14 11.49
N GLU A 119 9.81 -21.87 11.44
CA GLU A 119 10.49 -21.10 12.48
C GLU A 119 10.67 -19.64 11.99
N ASP A 120 10.34 -18.73 12.91
CA ASP A 120 10.68 -17.31 13.00
C ASP A 120 9.98 -16.30 12.07
N LEU A 121 8.91 -15.74 12.65
CA LEU A 121 8.19 -14.53 12.23
C LEU A 121 8.82 -13.27 12.85
N ASP A 122 9.14 -12.30 12.00
CA ASP A 122 8.86 -10.90 12.31
C ASP A 122 8.53 -10.12 11.02
N MET A 123 7.65 -9.13 11.13
CA MET A 123 6.89 -8.39 10.09
C MET A 123 5.48 -8.91 9.83
N ALA A 124 4.53 -8.16 10.40
CA ALA A 124 3.10 -8.24 10.19
C ALA A 124 2.76 -7.93 8.71
N VAL A 125 2.40 -8.98 7.99
CA VAL A 125 1.57 -8.84 6.79
C VAL A 125 0.13 -8.80 7.31
N VAL A 126 -0.54 -7.65 7.20
CA VAL A 126 -1.97 -7.56 7.44
C VAL A 126 -2.68 -8.36 6.35
N ARG A 127 -2.85 -9.67 6.58
CA ARG A 127 -3.84 -10.48 5.87
C ARG A 127 -5.19 -10.13 6.46
N VAL A 128 -5.99 -9.36 5.73
CA VAL A 128 -7.43 -9.30 5.99
C VAL A 128 -8.03 -10.60 5.44
N SER A 129 -7.99 -11.66 6.25
CA SER A 129 -8.77 -12.87 6.00
C SER A 129 -10.24 -12.50 6.18
N SER A 130 -11.04 -12.54 5.12
CA SER A 130 -12.47 -12.26 5.15
C SER A 130 -13.23 -13.36 5.90
N PRO A 131 -13.83 -13.12 7.07
CA PRO A 131 -14.92 -13.96 7.54
C PRO A 131 -16.17 -13.53 6.80
N SER A 132 -16.91 -14.50 6.31
CA SER A 132 -18.25 -14.38 5.73
C SER A 132 -19.25 -13.78 6.74
N ARG A 133 -19.21 -12.46 6.91
CA ARG A 133 -20.30 -11.65 7.47
C ARG A 133 -20.67 -10.64 6.41
N GLN A 134 -21.98 -10.45 6.19
CA GLN A 134 -22.49 -9.47 5.23
C GLN A 134 -21.93 -8.10 5.57
N PHE A 135 -20.90 -7.69 4.82
CA PHE A 135 -20.32 -6.36 4.91
C PHE A 135 -21.39 -5.34 4.51
N PRO A 136 -21.41 -4.13 5.10
CA PRO A 136 -22.11 -3.01 4.47
C PRO A 136 -21.63 -2.93 3.02
N SER A 137 -22.56 -2.74 2.09
CA SER A 137 -22.28 -2.77 0.65
C SER A 137 -21.06 -1.89 0.34
N LYS A 138 -20.02 -2.45 -0.29
CA LYS A 138 -18.81 -1.72 -0.71
C LYS A 138 -19.21 -0.36 -1.33
N LEU A 139 -18.55 0.72 -0.91
CA LEU A 139 -18.76 2.07 -1.42
C LEU A 139 -18.56 2.07 -2.93
N LYS A 140 -19.50 2.69 -3.66
CA LYS A 140 -19.47 2.72 -5.12
C LYS A 140 -19.26 4.14 -5.60
N LEU A 141 -18.57 4.28 -6.74
CA LEU A 141 -18.51 5.55 -7.43
C LEU A 141 -19.94 5.99 -7.80
N HIS A 142 -20.24 7.24 -7.51
CA HIS A 142 -21.55 7.84 -7.78
C HIS A 142 -21.43 9.11 -8.62
N GLY A 143 -22.53 9.49 -9.27
CA GLY A 143 -22.63 10.74 -10.01
C GLY A 143 -21.55 10.89 -11.09
N CYS A 144 -20.78 11.97 -11.00
CA CYS A 144 -19.78 12.34 -12.01
C CYS A 144 -18.64 11.34 -12.14
N LEU A 145 -18.21 10.71 -11.05
CA LEU A 145 -17.08 9.78 -11.04
C LEU A 145 -17.39 8.41 -11.68
N LYS A 146 -18.67 8.06 -11.86
CA LYS A 146 -19.09 6.85 -12.58
C LYS A 146 -19.37 7.11 -14.08
N GLY A 147 -19.37 8.38 -14.50
CA GLY A 147 -19.77 8.77 -15.84
C GLY A 147 -18.69 8.54 -16.91
N SER A 148 -19.11 8.32 -18.16
CA SER A 148 -18.21 8.21 -19.31
C SER A 148 -17.29 9.43 -19.48
N ARG A 149 -17.78 10.62 -19.10
CA ARG A 149 -17.00 11.87 -19.09
C ARG A 149 -15.79 11.77 -18.15
N TYR A 150 -15.96 11.17 -16.98
CA TYR A 150 -14.88 10.97 -16.03
C TYR A 150 -13.81 10.03 -16.58
N ASN A 151 -14.22 8.86 -17.07
CA ASN A 151 -13.30 7.90 -17.68
C ASN A 151 -12.53 8.51 -18.85
N THR A 152 -13.19 9.32 -19.68
CA THR A 152 -12.55 10.04 -20.80
C THR A 152 -11.54 11.06 -20.29
N THR A 153 -11.85 11.77 -19.20
CA THR A 153 -10.95 12.77 -18.60
C THR A 153 -9.71 12.11 -17.98
N MET A 154 -9.89 11.02 -17.22
CA MET A 154 -8.78 10.24 -16.67
C MET A 154 -7.86 9.70 -17.76
N LYS A 155 -8.44 9.08 -18.81
CA LYS A 155 -7.66 8.58 -19.95
C LYS A 155 -6.88 9.68 -20.65
N MET A 156 -7.49 10.86 -20.83
CA MET A 156 -6.82 12.02 -21.41
C MET A 156 -5.62 12.47 -20.56
N PHE A 157 -5.76 12.58 -19.24
CA PHE A 157 -4.65 12.95 -18.37
C PHE A 157 -3.51 11.92 -18.45
N GLN A 158 -3.84 10.64 -18.36
CA GLN A 158 -2.89 9.54 -18.49
C GLN A 158 -2.16 9.56 -19.84
N GLU A 159 -2.87 9.78 -20.94
CA GLU A 159 -2.28 9.97 -22.28
C GLU A 159 -1.32 11.15 -22.30
N CYS A 160 -1.67 12.26 -21.66
CA CYS A 160 -0.79 13.43 -21.62
C CYS A 160 0.50 13.13 -20.84
N HIS A 161 0.40 12.49 -19.67
CA HIS A 161 1.57 12.07 -18.88
C HIS A 161 2.48 11.12 -19.65
N HIS A 162 1.89 10.18 -20.36
CA HIS A 162 2.64 9.10 -21.01
C HIS A 162 3.19 9.45 -22.39
N ASN A 163 2.72 10.55 -22.99
CA ASN A 163 3.21 11.09 -24.25
C ASN A 163 3.94 12.43 -24.09
N GLY A 164 4.22 12.86 -22.84
CA GLY A 164 4.92 14.12 -22.56
C GLY A 164 4.16 15.36 -23.02
N GLN A 165 2.83 15.31 -23.13
CA GLN A 165 1.98 16.42 -23.59
C GLN A 165 1.67 17.38 -22.44
N TRP A 166 2.72 17.93 -21.83
CA TRP A 166 2.71 18.77 -20.64
C TRP A 166 1.82 20.03 -20.79
N ILE A 167 1.93 20.72 -21.93
CA ILE A 167 1.14 21.93 -22.22
C ILE A 167 -0.36 21.58 -22.36
N LYS A 168 -0.67 20.45 -23.00
CA LYS A 168 -2.06 20.00 -23.15
C LYS A 168 -2.67 19.66 -21.79
N LEU A 169 -1.91 19.01 -20.91
CA LEU A 169 -2.33 18.73 -19.54
C LEU A 169 -2.68 20.00 -18.79
N GLU A 170 -1.82 21.02 -18.83
CA GLU A 170 -2.06 22.31 -18.17
C GLU A 170 -3.33 23.00 -18.65
N LEU A 171 -3.53 23.05 -19.97
CA LEU A 171 -4.73 23.64 -20.57
C LEU A 171 -6.01 22.91 -20.16
N GLU A 172 -5.96 21.58 -19.99
CA GLU A 172 -7.11 20.81 -19.52
C GLU A 172 -7.35 20.99 -18.02
N VAL A 173 -6.30 21.08 -17.20
CA VAL A 173 -6.42 21.45 -15.78
C VAL A 173 -7.10 22.82 -15.66
N GLU A 174 -6.65 23.83 -16.39
CA GLU A 174 -7.26 25.17 -16.39
C GLU A 174 -8.75 25.16 -16.77
N LYS A 175 -9.15 24.32 -17.72
CA LYS A 175 -10.56 24.17 -18.11
C LYS A 175 -11.40 23.56 -17.00
N LEU A 176 -10.88 22.55 -16.31
CA LEU A 176 -11.58 21.86 -15.22
C LEU A 176 -11.65 22.70 -13.95
N MET A 177 -10.71 23.62 -13.74
CA MET A 177 -10.69 24.54 -12.60
C MET A 177 -11.68 25.73 -12.74
N ARG A 178 -12.46 25.81 -13.82
CA ARG A 178 -13.42 26.92 -14.03
C ARG A 178 -14.62 26.82 -13.08
N PRO A 179 -15.24 27.98 -12.72
CA PRO A 179 -16.49 27.98 -11.96
C PRO A 179 -17.60 27.18 -12.66
N GLY A 180 -18.37 26.42 -11.88
CA GLY A 180 -19.48 25.60 -12.39
C GLY A 180 -19.09 24.19 -12.86
N ILE A 181 -17.80 23.84 -12.85
CA ILE A 181 -17.36 22.45 -12.99
C ILE A 181 -17.54 21.72 -11.64
N PRO A 182 -18.02 20.46 -11.62
CA PRO A 182 -18.13 19.69 -10.39
C PRO A 182 -16.79 19.56 -9.66
N LYS A 183 -16.83 19.64 -8.32
CA LYS A 183 -15.64 19.63 -7.47
C LYS A 183 -14.81 18.35 -7.65
N GLU A 184 -15.46 17.23 -7.96
CA GLU A 184 -14.78 15.95 -8.20
C GLU A 184 -13.79 16.03 -9.37
N PHE A 185 -14.16 16.71 -10.46
CA PHE A 185 -13.26 16.92 -11.60
C PHE A 185 -12.12 17.88 -11.26
N GLN A 186 -12.38 18.87 -10.42
CA GLN A 186 -11.36 19.82 -9.95
C GLN A 186 -10.33 19.12 -9.05
N VAL A 187 -10.77 18.26 -8.13
CA VAL A 187 -9.89 17.44 -7.29
C VAL A 187 -8.98 16.60 -8.18
N VAL A 188 -9.54 15.85 -9.14
CA VAL A 188 -8.74 15.03 -10.06
C VAL A 188 -7.78 15.87 -10.89
N ALA A 189 -8.20 17.03 -11.39
CA ALA A 189 -7.31 17.92 -12.15
C ALA A 189 -6.10 18.39 -11.31
N LEU A 190 -6.32 18.73 -10.03
CA LEU A 190 -5.24 19.09 -9.11
C LEU A 190 -4.30 17.91 -8.85
N LEU A 191 -4.84 16.71 -8.66
CA LEU A 191 -4.07 15.49 -8.42
C LEU A 191 -3.19 15.11 -9.62
N GLU A 192 -3.74 15.13 -10.85
CA GLU A 192 -2.97 14.87 -12.07
C GLU A 192 -1.93 15.98 -12.34
N SER A 193 -2.26 17.23 -12.03
CA SER A 193 -1.30 18.34 -12.05
C SER A 193 -0.13 18.09 -11.10
N ALA A 194 -0.41 17.67 -9.86
CA ALA A 194 0.62 17.33 -8.87
C ALA A 194 1.52 16.17 -9.34
N VAL A 195 0.93 15.13 -9.93
CA VAL A 195 1.70 14.02 -10.54
C VAL A 195 2.59 14.53 -11.69
N SER A 196 2.16 15.53 -12.46
CA SER A 196 2.96 16.10 -13.54
C SER A 196 4.23 16.80 -13.01
N TRP A 197 4.15 17.44 -11.84
CA TRP A 197 5.25 18.17 -11.22
C TRP A 197 6.40 17.28 -10.75
N VAL A 198 6.10 16.04 -10.35
CA VAL A 198 7.10 15.00 -10.09
C VAL A 198 8.06 14.84 -11.26
N PHE A 199 7.54 14.90 -12.49
CA PHE A 199 8.35 14.72 -13.69
C PHE A 199 9.12 15.97 -14.09
N ARG A 200 8.73 17.13 -13.56
CA ARG A 200 9.34 18.44 -13.86
C ARG A 200 10.23 18.98 -12.74
N ARG A 201 10.40 18.22 -11.65
CA ARG A 201 11.20 18.57 -10.45
C ARG A 201 10.70 19.80 -9.68
N GLY A 202 9.38 20.00 -9.59
CA GLY A 202 8.76 21.01 -8.71
C GLY A 202 8.04 20.35 -7.53
N GLU A 203 8.82 19.90 -6.56
CA GLU A 203 8.34 18.99 -5.50
C GLU A 203 7.45 19.70 -4.47
N LYS A 204 7.74 20.97 -4.16
CA LYS A 204 6.97 21.75 -3.20
C LYS A 204 5.60 22.12 -3.77
N GLU A 205 5.57 22.52 -5.03
CA GLU A 205 4.36 22.85 -5.77
C GLU A 205 3.43 21.64 -5.88
N ALA A 206 3.99 20.43 -6.01
CA ALA A 206 3.20 19.20 -6.05
C ALA A 206 2.45 18.93 -4.73
N VAL A 207 3.11 19.10 -3.59
CA VAL A 207 2.49 18.88 -2.27
C VAL A 207 1.38 19.90 -2.00
N ASP A 208 1.61 21.17 -2.34
CA ASP A 208 0.62 22.24 -2.19
C ASP A 208 -0.64 21.99 -3.04
N LEU A 209 -0.48 21.41 -4.24
CA LEU A 209 -1.60 21.02 -5.09
C LEU A 209 -2.42 19.88 -4.49
N VAL A 210 -1.77 18.88 -3.88
CA VAL A 210 -2.50 17.79 -3.22
C VAL A 210 -3.19 18.26 -1.94
N ALA A 211 -2.60 19.21 -1.20
CA ALA A 211 -3.26 19.83 -0.06
C ALA A 211 -4.57 20.52 -0.48
N GLN A 212 -4.53 21.32 -1.56
CA GLN A 212 -5.73 21.93 -2.15
C GLN A 212 -6.75 20.89 -2.61
N ALA A 213 -6.28 19.79 -3.24
CA ALA A 213 -7.14 18.70 -3.68
C ALA A 213 -7.86 18.03 -2.48
N ARG A 214 -7.15 17.82 -1.36
CA ARG A 214 -7.72 17.23 -0.14
C ARG A 214 -8.77 18.15 0.49
N GLU A 215 -8.50 19.45 0.59
CA GLU A 215 -9.46 20.43 1.09
C GLU A 215 -10.74 20.47 0.24
N LEU A 216 -10.59 20.34 -1.08
CA LEU A 216 -11.72 20.32 -1.99
C LEU A 216 -12.49 18.99 -1.95
N ALA A 217 -11.79 17.86 -1.81
CA ALA A 217 -12.39 16.53 -1.65
C ALA A 217 -13.27 16.45 -0.39
N ALA A 218 -12.87 17.11 0.70
CA ALA A 218 -13.68 17.20 1.92
C ALA A 218 -15.01 17.97 1.73
N GLN A 219 -15.16 18.71 0.64
CA GLN A 219 -16.37 19.44 0.29
C GLN A 219 -17.21 18.75 -0.80
N VAL A 220 -16.83 17.54 -1.21
CA VAL A 220 -17.61 16.67 -2.10
C VAL A 220 -18.58 15.86 -1.25
N ASP A 221 -19.78 15.63 -1.76
CA ASP A 221 -20.81 14.90 -1.02
C ASP A 221 -20.65 13.38 -1.14
N GLY A 222 -20.95 12.67 -0.05
CA GLY A 222 -21.08 11.21 0.01
C GLY A 222 -19.80 10.42 -0.26
N ASP A 223 -19.96 9.18 -0.73
CA ASP A 223 -18.89 8.20 -0.94
C ASP A 223 -17.74 8.69 -1.84
N ASN A 224 -18.03 9.61 -2.76
CA ASN A 224 -17.03 10.21 -3.63
C ASN A 224 -15.95 10.97 -2.84
N SER A 225 -16.28 11.58 -1.70
CA SER A 225 -15.32 12.26 -0.83
C SER A 225 -14.29 11.28 -0.25
N THR A 226 -14.75 10.13 0.23
CA THR A 226 -13.90 9.06 0.78
C THR A 226 -12.93 8.53 -0.27
N ILE A 227 -13.43 8.26 -1.48
CA ILE A 227 -12.61 7.75 -2.59
C ILE A 227 -11.56 8.78 -3.01
N LEU A 228 -11.97 10.04 -3.19
CA LEU A 228 -11.06 11.12 -3.57
C LEU A 228 -10.02 11.40 -2.47
N SER A 229 -10.39 11.27 -1.20
CA SER A 229 -9.46 11.37 -0.08
C SER A 229 -8.42 10.25 -0.13
N GLY A 230 -8.85 9.00 -0.35
CA GLY A 230 -7.93 7.88 -0.58
C GLY A 230 -6.96 8.12 -1.73
N ARG A 231 -7.44 8.71 -2.84
CA ARG A 231 -6.57 9.12 -3.96
C ARG A 231 -5.54 10.17 -3.59
N CYS A 232 -5.94 11.18 -2.82
CA CYS A 232 -5.00 12.17 -2.30
C CYS A 232 -3.88 11.51 -1.49
N GLU A 233 -4.23 10.54 -0.63
CA GLU A 233 -3.26 9.84 0.22
C GLU A 233 -2.26 9.01 -0.60
N TYR A 234 -2.69 8.15 -1.55
CA TYR A 234 -1.70 7.40 -2.32
C TYR A 234 -0.87 8.29 -3.25
N ILE A 235 -1.39 9.42 -3.74
CA ILE A 235 -0.58 10.38 -4.52
C ILE A 235 0.47 11.04 -3.63
N LEU A 236 0.13 11.44 -2.40
CA LEU A 236 1.13 11.91 -1.44
C LEU A 236 2.19 10.86 -1.14
N SER A 237 1.80 9.59 -0.98
CA SER A 237 2.77 8.51 -0.79
C SER A 237 3.79 8.46 -1.93
N ARG A 238 3.31 8.66 -3.17
CA ARG A 238 4.15 8.70 -4.36
C ARG A 238 5.07 9.92 -4.34
N LEU A 239 4.56 11.11 -3.98
CA LEU A 239 5.35 12.34 -3.87
C LEU A 239 6.47 12.19 -2.84
N TYR A 240 6.14 11.78 -1.62
CA TYR A 240 7.12 11.58 -0.55
C TYR A 240 8.17 10.51 -0.88
N ARG A 241 7.79 9.46 -1.61
CA ARG A 241 8.75 8.50 -2.14
C ARG A 241 9.78 9.15 -3.08
N TYR A 242 9.37 10.08 -3.94
CA TYR A 242 10.31 10.82 -4.79
C TYR A 242 11.20 11.77 -3.98
N LEU A 243 10.69 12.30 -2.87
CA LEU A 243 11.45 13.07 -1.88
C LEU A 243 12.37 12.21 -1.01
N GLN A 244 12.38 10.88 -1.18
CA GLN A 244 13.10 9.91 -0.34
C GLN A 244 12.68 9.95 1.14
N GLN A 245 11.45 10.42 1.41
CA GLN A 245 10.79 10.43 2.71
C GLN A 245 9.92 9.18 2.84
N TYR A 246 10.56 8.03 3.05
CA TYR A 246 9.90 6.72 2.93
C TYR A 246 8.94 6.40 4.08
N ASP A 247 9.21 6.90 5.29
CA ASP A 247 8.34 6.71 6.46
C ASP A 247 7.02 7.46 6.25
N GLU A 248 7.10 8.72 5.81
CA GLU A 248 5.94 9.54 5.45
C GLU A 248 5.18 8.92 4.28
N ALA A 249 5.90 8.44 3.26
CA ALA A 249 5.29 7.74 2.15
C ALA A 249 4.48 6.51 2.62
N HIS A 250 5.03 5.72 3.54
CA HIS A 250 4.36 4.54 4.07
C HIS A 250 3.13 4.91 4.93
N GLU A 251 3.21 5.94 5.76
CA GLU A 251 2.08 6.43 6.54
C GLU A 251 0.89 6.81 5.63
N HIS A 252 1.18 7.45 4.50
CA HIS A 252 0.17 7.80 3.50
C HIS A 252 -0.42 6.58 2.77
N ILE A 253 0.35 5.49 2.58
CA ILE A 253 -0.22 4.21 2.10
C ILE A 253 -1.22 3.64 3.11
N LEU A 254 -0.90 3.67 4.41
CA LEU A 254 -1.79 3.16 5.45
C LEU A 254 -3.09 3.97 5.50
N LYS A 255 -3.01 5.30 5.43
CA LYS A 255 -4.18 6.18 5.33
C LYS A 255 -5.00 5.89 4.08
N SER A 256 -4.36 5.77 2.92
CA SER A 256 -5.04 5.43 1.67
C SER A 256 -5.72 4.06 1.75
N THR A 257 -5.10 3.07 2.39
CA THR A 257 -5.67 1.74 2.61
C THR A 257 -6.92 1.86 3.48
N HIS A 258 -6.89 2.67 4.53
CA HIS A 258 -8.05 2.94 5.36
C HIS A 258 -9.17 3.68 4.61
N PHE A 259 -8.89 4.51 3.61
CA PHE A 259 -9.98 5.06 2.79
C PHE A 259 -10.53 4.06 1.78
N LEU A 260 -9.66 3.26 1.17
CA LEU A 260 -10.00 2.41 0.04
C LEU A 260 -10.46 0.99 0.42
N HIS A 261 -10.25 0.53 1.67
CA HIS A 261 -10.71 -0.80 2.10
C HIS A 261 -12.23 -1.00 2.01
N MET A 262 -13.00 0.10 2.09
CA MET A 262 -14.46 0.09 1.97
C MET A 262 -14.94 0.27 0.53
N VAL A 263 -14.05 0.55 -0.41
CA VAL A 263 -14.38 0.89 -1.81
C VAL A 263 -14.44 -0.38 -2.66
N GLU A 264 -15.32 -0.40 -3.66
CA GLU A 264 -15.33 -1.47 -4.67
C GLU A 264 -13.95 -1.63 -5.31
N GLU A 265 -13.45 -2.87 -5.35
CA GLU A 265 -12.11 -3.16 -5.86
C GLU A 265 -11.96 -2.66 -7.30
N GLY A 266 -10.87 -1.93 -7.56
CA GLY A 266 -10.66 -1.37 -8.87
C GLY A 266 -9.33 -0.70 -9.12
N GLU A 267 -9.33 0.23 -10.07
CA GLU A 267 -8.13 0.98 -10.49
C GLU A 267 -7.39 1.58 -9.30
N ASP A 268 -8.10 2.20 -8.35
CA ASP A 268 -7.50 2.78 -7.15
C ASP A 268 -6.85 1.74 -6.24
N THR A 269 -7.47 0.56 -6.09
CA THR A 269 -6.89 -0.57 -5.34
C THR A 269 -5.62 -1.08 -6.03
N ALA A 270 -5.63 -1.19 -7.36
CA ALA A 270 -4.46 -1.59 -8.14
C ALA A 270 -3.31 -0.58 -8.00
N PHE A 271 -3.60 0.72 -8.10
CA PHE A 271 -2.60 1.78 -7.89
C PHE A 271 -2.06 1.79 -6.46
N LEU A 272 -2.89 1.56 -5.45
CA LEU A 272 -2.46 1.47 -4.06
C LEU A 272 -1.44 0.34 -3.87
N HIS A 273 -1.72 -0.86 -4.37
CA HIS A 273 -0.79 -1.99 -4.32
C HIS A 273 0.51 -1.70 -5.08
N TYR A 274 0.42 -1.09 -6.26
CA TYR A 274 1.59 -0.67 -7.03
C TYR A 274 2.46 0.34 -6.27
N CYS A 275 1.85 1.37 -5.65
CA CYS A 275 2.57 2.39 -4.89
C CYS A 275 3.22 1.79 -3.64
N ASN A 276 2.51 0.91 -2.92
CA ASN A 276 3.06 0.18 -1.79
C ASN A 276 4.27 -0.67 -2.19
N ALA A 277 4.17 -1.45 -3.27
CA ALA A 277 5.29 -2.24 -3.80
C ALA A 277 6.49 -1.34 -4.13
N CYS A 278 6.24 -0.21 -4.79
CA CYS A 278 7.26 0.77 -5.13
C CYS A 278 7.96 1.38 -3.91
N ILE A 279 7.30 1.58 -2.79
CA ILE A 279 7.93 2.05 -1.54
C ILE A 279 8.75 0.92 -0.93
N GLN A 280 8.17 -0.28 -0.82
CA GLN A 280 8.85 -1.45 -0.26
C GLN A 280 10.19 -1.72 -0.97
N VAL A 281 10.22 -1.63 -2.31
CA VAL A 281 11.45 -1.76 -3.12
C VAL A 281 12.54 -0.79 -2.72
N GLU A 282 12.22 0.49 -2.54
CA GLU A 282 13.21 1.53 -2.22
C GLU A 282 13.72 1.40 -0.78
N THR A 283 12.92 0.77 0.10
CA THR A 283 13.30 0.48 1.49
C THR A 283 14.00 -0.87 1.68
N LEU A 284 14.20 -1.64 0.61
CA LEU A 284 14.94 -2.89 0.70
C LEU A 284 16.41 -2.60 1.02
N THR A 285 16.93 -3.34 2.00
CA THR A 285 18.37 -3.34 2.30
C THR A 285 19.17 -3.91 1.12
N ASP A 286 20.50 -3.71 1.12
CA ASP A 286 21.41 -4.31 0.13
C ASP A 286 21.35 -5.85 0.09
N HIS A 287 20.83 -6.47 1.15
CA HIS A 287 20.67 -7.90 1.32
C HIS A 287 19.25 -8.24 1.76
N PRO A 288 18.25 -8.07 0.86
CA PRO A 288 16.88 -8.29 1.23
C PRO A 288 16.64 -9.77 1.53
N THR A 289 15.91 -10.04 2.60
CA THR A 289 15.49 -11.41 2.94
C THR A 289 14.51 -11.93 1.88
N GLN A 290 14.41 -13.25 1.74
CA GLN A 290 13.41 -13.85 0.84
C GLN A 290 11.98 -13.40 1.20
N LYS A 291 11.68 -13.19 2.49
CA LYS A 291 10.38 -12.69 2.94
C LYS A 291 10.10 -11.28 2.41
N GLN A 292 11.07 -10.38 2.48
CA GLN A 292 10.95 -9.02 1.94
C GLN A 292 10.73 -9.04 0.42
N LEU A 293 11.52 -9.83 -0.32
CA LEU A 293 11.35 -9.99 -1.76
C LEU A 293 9.98 -10.58 -2.14
N ARG A 294 9.50 -11.59 -1.40
CA ARG A 294 8.17 -12.17 -1.60
C ARG A 294 7.06 -11.14 -1.33
N SER A 295 7.18 -10.33 -0.28
CA SER A 295 6.21 -9.26 0.03
C SER A 295 6.08 -8.25 -1.12
N VAL A 296 7.21 -7.79 -1.64
CA VAL A 296 7.25 -6.87 -2.78
C VAL A 296 6.59 -7.50 -4.01
N ASN A 297 6.98 -8.74 -4.34
CA ASN A 297 6.45 -9.45 -5.50
C ASN A 297 4.94 -9.65 -5.40
N MET A 298 4.44 -10.09 -4.24
CA MET A 298 3.01 -10.23 -3.98
C MET A 298 2.27 -8.90 -4.15
N SER A 299 2.86 -7.79 -3.72
CA SER A 299 2.25 -6.46 -3.89
C SER A 299 2.13 -6.07 -5.38
N TYR A 300 3.13 -6.37 -6.21
CA TYR A 300 3.00 -6.18 -7.66
C TYR A 300 2.01 -7.15 -8.31
N GLU A 301 1.95 -8.40 -7.86
CA GLU A 301 1.00 -9.41 -8.35
C GLU A 301 -0.45 -8.99 -8.04
N HIS A 302 -0.74 -8.54 -6.82
CA HIS A 302 -2.05 -7.98 -6.47
C HIS A 302 -2.40 -6.76 -7.33
N ALA A 303 -1.45 -5.87 -7.60
CA ALA A 303 -1.68 -4.73 -8.49
C ALA A 303 -2.08 -5.18 -9.91
N ILE A 304 -1.46 -6.26 -10.42
CA ILE A 304 -1.78 -6.86 -11.71
C ILE A 304 -3.18 -7.49 -11.71
N ASP A 305 -3.50 -8.26 -10.67
CA ASP A 305 -4.76 -8.99 -10.58
C ASP A 305 -5.94 -8.03 -10.49
N HIS A 306 -5.85 -7.00 -9.63
CA HIS A 306 -6.88 -5.97 -9.54
C HIS A 306 -7.01 -5.14 -10.82
N ALA A 307 -5.90 -4.85 -11.51
CA ALA A 307 -5.94 -4.14 -12.78
C ALA A 307 -6.60 -4.98 -13.90
N ARG A 308 -6.40 -6.30 -13.91
CA ARG A 308 -6.99 -7.22 -14.91
C ARG A 308 -8.46 -7.54 -14.64
N ALA A 309 -8.87 -7.54 -13.37
CA ALA A 309 -10.25 -7.79 -12.98
C ALA A 309 -11.21 -6.68 -13.47
N GLN A 310 -10.68 -5.50 -13.79
CA GLN A 310 -11.47 -4.41 -14.36
C GLN A 310 -11.36 -4.38 -15.89
N ASP A 311 -12.51 -4.50 -16.55
CA ASP A 311 -12.69 -4.29 -18.00
C ASP A 311 -12.57 -2.80 -18.40
N SER A 312 -12.07 -1.95 -17.48
CA SER A 312 -12.10 -0.47 -17.58
C SER A 312 -11.09 0.10 -18.58
N GLY A 313 -10.27 -0.75 -19.21
CA GLY A 313 -9.39 -0.35 -20.32
C GLY A 313 -8.36 0.70 -19.91
N LEU A 314 -7.79 0.54 -18.71
CA LEU A 314 -6.70 1.34 -18.17
C LEU A 314 -5.43 0.48 -18.22
N ASP A 315 -4.86 0.41 -19.42
CA ASP A 315 -3.73 -0.42 -19.85
C ASP A 315 -2.39 -0.07 -19.18
N LEU A 316 -2.39 0.53 -17.99
CA LEU A 316 -1.21 1.26 -17.46
C LEU A 316 -0.62 0.60 -16.22
N VAL A 317 -1.43 0.30 -15.21
CA VAL A 317 -0.94 -0.27 -13.94
C VAL A 317 -0.39 -1.66 -14.16
N ALA A 318 -1.08 -2.51 -14.93
CA ALA A 318 -0.63 -3.88 -15.17
C ALA A 318 0.72 -3.93 -15.93
N PRO A 319 0.92 -3.26 -17.08
CA PRO A 319 2.23 -3.25 -17.73
C PRO A 319 3.35 -2.69 -16.86
N HIS A 320 3.11 -1.61 -16.10
CA HIS A 320 4.13 -1.05 -15.20
C HIS A 320 4.47 -2.01 -14.07
N SER A 321 3.47 -2.69 -13.51
CA SER A 321 3.67 -3.69 -12.45
C SER A 321 4.45 -4.90 -12.96
N PHE A 322 4.16 -5.38 -14.17
CA PHE A 322 4.95 -6.44 -14.81
C PHE A 322 6.40 -6.03 -15.05
N ILE A 323 6.64 -4.81 -15.54
CA ILE A 323 8.01 -4.30 -15.75
C ILE A 323 8.77 -4.24 -14.42
N ARG A 324 8.13 -3.73 -13.35
CA ARG A 324 8.77 -3.66 -12.03
C ARG A 324 8.99 -5.05 -11.41
N LEU A 325 8.06 -5.97 -11.59
CA LEU A 325 8.21 -7.34 -11.14
C LEU A 325 9.37 -8.05 -11.88
N ALA A 326 9.53 -7.82 -13.19
CA ALA A 326 10.70 -8.28 -13.94
C ALA A 326 12.00 -7.69 -13.38
N GLN A 327 11.98 -6.42 -12.99
CA GLN A 327 13.11 -5.74 -12.38
C GLN A 327 13.53 -6.39 -11.05
N MET A 328 12.54 -6.80 -10.25
CA MET A 328 12.76 -7.52 -8.99
C MET A 328 13.37 -8.90 -9.22
N TYR A 329 12.85 -9.67 -10.18
CA TYR A 329 13.42 -10.98 -10.50
C TYR A 329 14.88 -10.89 -10.99
N LEU A 330 15.23 -9.86 -11.76
CA LEU A 330 16.60 -9.63 -12.22
C LEU A 330 17.49 -8.98 -11.16
N GLY A 331 16.93 -8.57 -10.01
CA GLY A 331 17.63 -7.84 -8.97
C GLY A 331 18.29 -6.55 -9.48
N SER A 332 17.67 -5.90 -10.47
CA SER A 332 18.22 -4.69 -11.09
C SER A 332 18.09 -3.45 -10.20
N THR A 333 17.39 -3.54 -9.07
CA THR A 333 17.29 -2.48 -8.06
C THR A 333 18.51 -2.41 -7.14
N HIS A 334 19.12 -3.56 -6.80
CA HIS A 334 20.31 -3.67 -5.92
C HIS A 334 21.51 -4.27 -6.68
N TYR A 335 21.71 -3.80 -7.90
CA TYR A 335 22.68 -4.35 -8.84
C TYR A 335 24.07 -4.57 -8.22
N ARG A 336 24.57 -5.81 -8.30
CA ARG A 336 26.00 -6.13 -8.15
C ARG A 336 26.57 -6.51 -9.52
N PRO A 337 27.52 -5.74 -10.07
CA PRO A 337 28.21 -6.14 -11.29
C PRO A 337 28.89 -7.49 -11.11
N GLY A 338 28.69 -8.42 -12.05
CA GLY A 338 29.42 -9.69 -12.12
C GLY A 338 28.75 -10.93 -11.49
N SER A 339 27.59 -10.80 -10.83
CA SER A 339 26.86 -12.00 -10.34
C SER A 339 26.08 -12.65 -11.49
N GLN A 340 26.40 -13.90 -11.83
CA GLN A 340 25.53 -14.72 -12.68
C GLN A 340 24.15 -14.82 -12.02
N ARG A 341 23.10 -14.52 -12.79
CA ARG A 341 21.72 -14.67 -12.33
C ARG A 341 21.27 -16.10 -12.56
N GLU A 342 20.49 -16.61 -11.62
CA GLU A 342 19.86 -17.93 -11.76
C GLU A 342 18.93 -17.95 -12.97
N GLU A 343 18.95 -19.07 -13.69
CA GLU A 343 18.13 -19.27 -14.90
C GLU A 343 16.63 -19.10 -14.62
N TRP A 344 16.18 -19.53 -13.43
CA TRP A 344 14.81 -19.35 -12.97
C TRP A 344 14.40 -17.86 -12.93
N SER A 345 15.25 -17.00 -12.39
CA SER A 345 15.00 -15.56 -12.33
C SER A 345 14.91 -14.91 -13.71
N ILE A 346 15.81 -15.31 -14.63
CA ILE A 346 15.77 -14.86 -16.03
C ILE A 346 14.47 -15.31 -16.70
N SER A 347 14.05 -16.55 -16.46
CA SER A 347 12.79 -17.11 -17.00
C SER A 347 11.55 -16.37 -16.48
N LYS A 348 11.50 -16.06 -15.18
CA LYS A 348 10.41 -15.27 -14.58
C LYS A 348 10.35 -13.85 -15.15
N ALA A 349 11.47 -13.15 -15.21
CA ALA A 349 11.54 -11.82 -15.80
C ALA A 349 11.14 -11.82 -17.29
N THR A 350 11.59 -12.82 -18.04
CA THR A 350 11.19 -13.02 -19.45
C THR A 350 9.67 -13.22 -19.57
N SER A 351 9.07 -13.98 -18.66
CA SER A 351 7.62 -14.22 -18.65
C SER A 351 6.83 -12.93 -18.38
N CYS A 352 7.30 -12.10 -17.44
CA CYS A 352 6.73 -10.78 -17.18
C CYS A 352 6.79 -9.88 -18.43
N LEU A 353 7.96 -9.77 -19.08
CA LEU A 353 8.10 -8.95 -20.29
C LEU A 353 7.28 -9.47 -21.48
N LYS A 354 7.10 -10.79 -21.61
CA LYS A 354 6.18 -11.37 -22.61
C LYS A 354 4.74 -10.94 -22.36
N ALA A 355 4.30 -10.88 -21.10
CA ALA A 355 2.96 -10.40 -20.75
C ALA A 355 2.80 -8.91 -21.10
N VAL A 356 3.84 -8.09 -20.90
CA VAL A 356 3.84 -6.67 -21.28
C VAL A 356 3.67 -6.47 -22.79
N ASN A 357 4.31 -7.31 -23.62
CA ASN A 357 4.20 -7.24 -25.08
C ASN A 357 2.79 -7.58 -25.62
N GLN A 358 1.92 -8.18 -24.79
CA GLN A 358 0.52 -8.43 -25.14
C GLN A 358 -0.38 -7.21 -24.86
N CYS A 359 0.15 -6.18 -24.20
CA CYS A 359 -0.57 -4.97 -23.86
C CYS A 359 -0.32 -3.84 -24.86
N SER A 360 -1.25 -2.91 -24.98
CA SER A 360 -1.00 -1.66 -25.67
C SER A 360 -0.10 -0.78 -24.79
N LEU A 361 1.10 -0.44 -25.27
CA LEU A 361 2.07 0.33 -24.50
C LEU A 361 2.04 1.79 -24.88
N SER A 362 1.86 2.64 -23.87
CA SER A 362 2.16 4.05 -23.99
C SER A 362 3.64 4.30 -24.32
N ARG A 363 3.99 5.47 -24.86
CA ARG A 363 5.39 5.81 -25.21
C ARG A 363 6.33 5.70 -24.01
N ARG A 364 5.89 6.17 -22.85
CA ARG A 364 6.65 6.03 -21.61
C ARG A 364 6.76 4.58 -21.15
N SER A 365 5.67 3.81 -21.18
CA SER A 365 5.69 2.37 -20.85
C SER A 365 6.64 1.61 -21.78
N GLN A 366 6.66 1.98 -23.07
CA GLN A 366 7.58 1.42 -24.06
C GLN A 366 9.05 1.73 -23.72
N CYS A 367 9.34 2.95 -23.24
CA CYS A 367 10.68 3.29 -22.77
C CYS A 367 11.08 2.42 -21.56
N HIS A 368 10.22 2.28 -20.55
CA HIS A 368 10.48 1.41 -19.41
C HIS A 368 10.64 -0.06 -19.79
N TYR A 369 9.83 -0.56 -20.74
CA TYR A 369 9.96 -1.89 -21.31
C TYR A 369 11.35 -2.09 -21.93
N LEU A 370 11.80 -1.16 -22.79
CA LEU A 370 13.10 -1.24 -23.46
C LEU A 370 14.28 -1.20 -22.46
N LEU A 371 14.17 -0.37 -21.42
CA LEU A 371 15.17 -0.34 -20.34
C LEU A 371 15.25 -1.69 -19.61
N MET A 372 14.10 -2.32 -19.34
CA MET A 372 14.04 -3.62 -18.69
C MET A 372 14.50 -4.76 -19.62
N GLU A 373 14.19 -4.67 -20.90
CA GLU A 373 14.70 -5.59 -21.93
C GLU A 373 16.22 -5.50 -22.03
N SER A 374 16.80 -4.29 -21.97
CA SER A 374 18.24 -4.09 -21.90
C SER A 374 18.86 -4.83 -20.71
N ASP A 375 18.29 -4.68 -19.51
CA ASP A 375 18.76 -5.38 -18.30
C ASP A 375 18.63 -6.91 -18.43
N LEU A 376 17.55 -7.40 -19.04
CA LEU A 376 17.37 -8.84 -19.32
C LEU A 376 18.44 -9.36 -20.29
N LYS A 377 18.68 -8.65 -21.39
CA LYS A 377 19.70 -9.01 -22.39
C LYS A 377 21.10 -9.01 -21.81
N ARG A 378 21.39 -8.07 -20.91
CA ARG A 378 22.63 -8.07 -20.12
C ARG A 378 22.79 -9.34 -19.30
N CYS A 379 21.74 -9.75 -18.58
CA CYS A 379 21.77 -10.98 -17.78
C CYS A 379 21.98 -12.23 -18.66
N GLN A 380 21.43 -12.22 -19.88
CA GLN A 380 21.61 -13.24 -20.90
C GLN A 380 22.98 -13.20 -21.61
N GLN A 381 23.87 -12.27 -21.23
CA GLN A 381 25.18 -12.03 -21.87
C GLN A 381 25.08 -11.61 -23.35
N ASP A 382 23.92 -11.13 -23.80
CA ASP A 382 23.71 -10.58 -25.14
C ASP A 382 23.96 -9.06 -25.12
N ILE A 383 25.25 -8.70 -25.00
CA ILE A 383 25.69 -7.30 -24.90
C ILE A 383 25.28 -6.45 -26.11
N PRO A 384 25.34 -6.94 -27.37
CA PRO A 384 24.87 -6.18 -28.52
C PRO A 384 23.39 -5.80 -28.42
N GLN A 385 22.51 -6.75 -28.10
CA GLN A 385 21.08 -6.46 -27.96
C GLN A 385 20.79 -5.61 -26.72
N CYS A 386 21.55 -5.79 -25.64
CA CYS A 386 21.46 -4.95 -24.46
C CYS A 386 21.72 -3.46 -24.79
N ARG A 387 22.80 -3.18 -25.54
CA ARG A 387 23.16 -1.82 -25.98
C ARG A 387 22.10 -1.24 -26.91
N LEU A 388 21.62 -2.02 -27.88
CA LEU A 388 20.59 -1.60 -28.82
C LEU A 388 19.29 -1.20 -28.10
N ALA A 389 18.83 -2.01 -27.15
CA ALA A 389 17.62 -1.72 -26.38
C ALA A 389 17.78 -0.44 -25.53
N ALA A 390 18.93 -0.24 -24.88
CA ALA A 390 19.19 0.98 -24.10
C ALA A 390 19.27 2.23 -24.98
N GLN A 391 19.91 2.16 -26.15
CA GLN A 391 19.97 3.27 -27.11
C GLN A 391 18.59 3.62 -27.67
N THR A 392 17.80 2.60 -28.04
CA THR A 392 16.42 2.81 -28.49
C THR A 392 15.56 3.46 -27.40
N ALA A 393 15.74 3.06 -26.13
CA ALA A 393 15.07 3.69 -25.00
C ALA A 393 15.48 5.16 -24.84
N LEU A 394 16.79 5.46 -24.99
CA LEU A 394 17.32 6.82 -24.90
C LEU A 394 16.78 7.74 -26.01
N GLU A 395 16.78 7.29 -27.26
CA GLU A 395 16.21 8.03 -28.39
C GLU A 395 14.72 8.34 -28.18
N LEU A 396 13.97 7.34 -27.73
CA LEU A 396 12.56 7.51 -27.40
C LEU A 396 12.37 8.51 -26.25
N ALA A 397 13.18 8.41 -25.19
CA ALA A 397 13.10 9.29 -24.04
C ALA A 397 13.44 10.74 -24.40
N HIS A 398 14.44 10.98 -25.25
CA HIS A 398 14.74 12.31 -25.79
C HIS A 398 13.59 12.86 -26.64
N THR A 399 13.03 12.05 -27.53
CA THR A 399 11.92 12.45 -28.42
C THR A 399 10.73 13.02 -27.64
N TYR A 400 10.43 12.44 -26.46
CA TYR A 400 9.30 12.85 -25.62
C TYR A 400 9.71 13.60 -24.34
N SER A 401 10.98 14.00 -24.22
CA SER A 401 11.52 14.74 -23.07
C SER A 401 11.30 14.06 -21.70
N PHE A 402 11.47 12.75 -21.66
CA PHE A 402 11.37 11.93 -20.43
C PHE A 402 12.70 11.95 -19.65
N THR A 403 12.90 13.01 -18.87
CA THR A 403 14.18 13.30 -18.19
C THR A 403 14.69 12.19 -17.27
N ILE A 404 13.80 11.50 -16.55
CA ILE A 404 14.18 10.39 -15.65
C ILE A 404 14.67 9.19 -16.47
N GLU A 405 13.96 8.89 -17.55
CA GLU A 405 14.24 7.77 -18.43
C GLU A 405 15.51 8.01 -19.27
N ILE A 406 15.79 9.25 -19.67
CA ILE A 406 17.07 9.65 -20.29
C ILE A 406 18.24 9.27 -19.37
N ALA A 407 18.26 9.77 -18.14
CA ALA A 407 19.33 9.48 -17.18
C ALA A 407 19.48 7.97 -16.90
N SER A 408 18.35 7.26 -16.87
CA SER A 408 18.30 5.81 -16.66
C SER A 408 18.89 5.02 -17.84
N ALA A 409 18.69 5.49 -19.07
CA ALA A 409 19.23 4.90 -20.29
C ALA A 409 20.73 5.18 -20.44
N GLU A 410 21.16 6.43 -20.22
CA GLU A 410 22.57 6.84 -20.23
C GLU A 410 23.40 5.99 -19.25
N LYS A 411 22.95 5.88 -18.00
CA LYS A 411 23.62 5.04 -16.97
C LYS A 411 23.81 3.59 -17.43
N ARG A 412 22.85 3.02 -18.15
CA ARG A 412 22.96 1.65 -18.67
C ARG A 412 23.99 1.58 -19.78
N ILE A 413 23.94 2.48 -20.74
CA ILE A 413 24.89 2.55 -21.86
C ILE A 413 26.32 2.73 -21.36
N ASP A 414 26.54 3.63 -20.39
CA ASP A 414 27.86 3.90 -19.80
C ASP A 414 28.42 2.69 -19.03
N SER A 415 27.54 1.81 -18.54
CA SER A 415 27.91 0.63 -17.76
C SER A 415 28.18 -0.62 -18.59
N LEU A 416 28.06 -0.56 -19.92
CA LEU A 416 28.29 -1.65 -20.88
C LEU A 416 29.64 -1.51 -21.57
#